data_AF-X1B2W0-F1
#
_entry.id   AF-X1B2W0-F1
#
_cell.length_a   1.000
_cell.length_b   1.000
_cell.length_c   1.000
_cell.angle_alpha   90.00
_cell.angle_beta   90.00
_cell.angle_gamma   90.00
#
_symmetry.space_group_name_H-M   'P 1'
#
loop_
_entity.id
_entity.type
_entity.pdbx_description
1 polymer ?
#
loop_
_entity_poly.entity_id
_entity_poly.type
_entity_poly.pdbx_seq_one_letter_code
_entity_poly.pdbx_strand_id
1 'polypeptide(L)' 'AGITDEPETIKRNLVKQLFNPVLWSSSCKRFVDMGYVKYIESGPGNVLKGLFRSISRDVQVSSVEKPEDMNTIEG' A
#
# COMPACT_ATOMS: atom_id res chain seq x y z
N ALA A 1 13.74 1.89 -6.27
CA ALA A 1 13.53 0.88 -7.33
C ALA A 1 12.37 1.35 -8.21
N GLY A 2 12.39 1.06 -9.51
CA GLY A 2 11.25 1.32 -10.39
C GLY A 2 10.13 0.28 -10.22
N ILE A 3 8.99 0.53 -10.84
CA ILE A 3 7.91 -0.47 -11.00
C ILE A 3 8.42 -1.56 -11.93
N THR A 4 8.12 -2.82 -11.62
CA THR A 4 8.56 -3.99 -12.38
C THR A 4 7.57 -5.12 -12.22
N ASP A 5 7.36 -5.85 -13.29
CA ASP A 5 6.55 -7.07 -13.39
C ASP A 5 7.42 -8.33 -13.64
N GLU A 6 8.75 -8.17 -13.68
CA GLU A 6 9.68 -9.28 -13.90
C GLU A 6 9.86 -10.12 -12.62
N PRO A 7 9.50 -11.41 -12.62
CA PRO A 7 9.50 -12.25 -11.42
C PRO A 7 10.86 -12.33 -10.70
N GLU A 8 11.97 -12.43 -11.45
CA GLU A 8 13.31 -12.51 -10.87
C GLU A 8 13.74 -11.22 -10.19
N THR A 9 13.35 -10.06 -10.73
CA THR A 9 13.59 -8.77 -10.10
C THR A 9 12.76 -8.61 -8.83
N ILE A 10 11.50 -9.05 -8.82
CA ILE A 10 10.64 -9.05 -7.63
C ILE A 10 11.26 -9.92 -6.52
N LYS A 11 11.65 -11.15 -6.83
CA LYS A 11 12.28 -12.08 -5.89
C LYS A 11 13.56 -11.50 -5.27
N ARG A 12 14.43 -10.91 -6.10
CA ARG A 12 15.66 -10.25 -5.63
C ARG A 12 15.36 -9.06 -4.71
N ASN A 13 14.34 -8.27 -5.02
CA ASN A 13 13.94 -7.13 -4.18
C ASN A 13 13.38 -7.58 -2.83
N LEU A 14 12.60 -8.66 -2.79
CA LEU A 14 12.08 -9.24 -1.54
C LEU A 14 13.22 -9.74 -0.62
N VAL A 15 14.23 -10.42 -1.18
CA VAL A 15 15.41 -10.83 -0.40
C VAL A 15 16.14 -9.61 0.16
N LYS A 16 16.33 -8.56 -0.65
CA LYS A 16 16.96 -7.32 -0.20
C LYS A 16 16.16 -6.62 0.91
N GLN A 17 14.83 -6.71 0.91
CA GLN A 17 13.99 -6.05 1.92
C GLN A 17 14.25 -6.57 3.33
N LEU A 18 14.73 -7.80 3.51
CA LEU A 18 15.01 -8.40 4.82
C LEU A 18 16.04 -7.62 5.65
N PHE A 19 16.95 -6.89 5.01
CA PHE A 19 18.05 -6.17 5.65
C PHE A 19 18.15 -4.70 5.21
N ASN A 20 17.17 -4.21 4.47
CA ASN A 20 17.11 -2.80 4.06
C ASN A 20 15.87 -2.11 4.66
N PRO A 21 15.92 -0.78 4.86
CA PRO A 21 14.78 -0.03 5.34
C PRO A 21 13.55 -0.17 4.44
N VAL A 22 12.37 -0.24 5.06
CA VAL A 22 11.09 -0.22 4.35
C VAL A 22 10.76 1.23 3.97
N LEU A 23 10.81 1.54 2.68
CA LEU A 23 10.58 2.89 2.16
C LEU A 23 9.08 3.22 1.99
N TRP A 24 8.28 2.98 3.03
CA TRP A 24 6.81 3.11 2.99
C TRP A 24 6.34 4.48 2.51
N SER A 25 6.85 5.57 3.11
CA SER A 25 6.45 6.93 2.75
C SER A 25 6.75 7.29 1.29
N SER A 26 7.83 6.73 0.74
CA SER A 26 8.19 6.93 -0.67
C SER A 26 7.25 6.15 -1.60
N SER A 27 6.87 4.91 -1.23
CA SER A 27 5.88 4.12 -1.97
C SER A 27 4.51 4.81 -2.00
N CYS A 28 4.03 5.31 -0.86
CA CYS A 28 2.76 6.05 -0.77
C CYS A 28 2.75 7.29 -1.66
N LYS A 29 3.80 8.14 -1.59
CA LYS A 29 3.93 9.31 -2.46
C LYS A 29 3.89 8.92 -3.93
N ARG A 30 4.61 7.85 -4.30
CA ARG A 30 4.61 7.36 -5.68
C ARG A 30 3.21 6.95 -6.15
N PHE A 31 2.40 6.31 -5.31
CA PHE A 31 1.03 5.95 -5.67
C PHE A 31 0.15 7.19 -5.88
N VAL A 32 0.31 8.23 -5.04
CA VAL A 32 -0.40 9.50 -5.21
C VAL A 32 0.02 10.19 -6.51
N ASP A 33 1.32 10.22 -6.81
CA ASP A 33 1.86 10.81 -8.04
C ASP A 33 1.38 10.09 -9.31
N MET A 34 1.01 8.80 -9.19
CA MET A 34 0.41 8.02 -10.27
C MET A 34 -1.09 8.28 -10.45
N GLY A 35 -1.71 9.10 -9.60
CA GLY A 35 -3.12 9.47 -9.70
C GLY A 35 -4.10 8.46 -9.07
N TYR A 36 -3.61 7.50 -8.28
CA TYR A 36 -4.50 6.64 -7.50
C TYR A 36 -5.16 7.45 -6.38
N VAL A 37 -6.45 7.22 -6.14
CA VAL A 37 -7.25 7.99 -5.16
C VAL A 37 -7.99 7.13 -4.14
N LYS A 38 -8.27 5.86 -4.48
CA LYS A 38 -8.89 4.85 -3.60
C LYS A 38 -7.86 3.78 -3.28
N TYR A 39 -7.74 3.41 -2.01
CA TYR A 39 -6.81 2.42 -1.50
C TYR A 39 -7.51 1.47 -0.54
N ILE A 40 -7.00 0.24 -0.46
CA ILE A 40 -7.54 -0.80 0.40
C ILE A 40 -6.39 -1.35 1.25
N GLU A 41 -6.51 -1.26 2.58
CA GLU A 41 -5.69 -1.99 3.54
C GLU A 41 -6.32 -3.35 3.76
N SER A 42 -5.65 -4.41 3.32
CA SER A 42 -6.08 -5.79 3.56
C SER A 42 -5.36 -6.33 4.79
N GLY A 43 -6.13 -6.78 5.78
CA GLY A 43 -5.63 -7.29 7.04
C GLY A 43 -6.16 -6.52 8.26
N PRO A 44 -5.92 -7.05 9.47
CA PRO A 44 -6.47 -6.51 10.70
C PRO A 44 -5.92 -5.13 11.06
N GLY A 45 -6.78 -4.27 11.60
CA GLY A 45 -6.47 -2.94 12.08
C GLY A 45 -6.59 -1.85 11.01
N ASN A 46 -5.97 -0.71 11.33
CA ASN A 46 -5.98 0.50 10.51
C ASN A 46 -4.58 1.15 10.45
N VAL A 47 -3.53 0.34 10.54
CA VAL A 47 -2.16 0.84 10.71
C VAL A 47 -1.69 1.50 9.43
N LEU A 48 -1.79 0.82 8.28
CA LEU A 48 -1.37 1.36 7.00
C LEU A 48 -2.24 2.56 6.60
N LYS A 49 -3.54 2.51 6.87
CA LYS A 49 -4.46 3.66 6.72
C LYS A 49 -4.01 4.87 7.54
N GLY A 50 -3.66 4.67 8.82
CA GLY A 50 -3.13 5.72 9.68
C GLY A 50 -1.80 6.29 9.16
N LEU A 51 -0.86 5.42 8.78
CA LEU A 51 0.43 5.82 8.22
C LEU A 51 0.26 6.59 6.91
N PHE A 52 -0.60 6.13 6.00
CA PHE A 52 -0.84 6.80 4.73
C PHE A 52 -1.46 8.19 4.95
N ARG A 53 -2.43 8.33 5.87
CA ARG A 53 -3.00 9.64 6.24
C ARG A 53 -1.98 10.64 6.79
N SER A 54 -0.90 10.16 7.42
CA SER A 54 0.21 11.01 7.85
C SER A 54 1.04 11.57 6.68
N ILE A 55 1.01 10.90 5.53
CA ILE A 55 1.76 11.24 4.31
C ILE A 55 0.92 12.08 3.35
N SER A 56 -0.36 11.76 3.18
CA SER A 56 -1.33 12.50 2.35
C SER A 56 -2.70 12.46 3.02
N ARG A 57 -3.33 13.62 3.21
CA ARG A 57 -4.65 13.71 3.89
C ARG A 57 -5.83 13.45 2.96
N ASP A 58 -5.61 13.58 1.65
CA ASP A 58 -6.68 13.54 0.64
C ASP A 58 -6.96 12.13 0.10
N VAL A 59 -6.25 11.11 0.61
CA VAL A 59 -6.42 9.72 0.18
C VAL A 59 -7.61 9.04 0.88
N GLN A 60 -8.39 8.29 0.10
CA GLN A 60 -9.45 7.44 0.62
C GLN A 60 -8.90 6.02 0.85
N VAL A 61 -8.84 5.59 2.10
CA VAL A 61 -8.36 4.24 2.46
C VAL A 61 -9.45 3.49 3.22
N SER A 62 -9.90 2.37 2.65
CA SER A 62 -10.79 1.40 3.28
C SER A 62 -9.98 0.26 3.89
N SER A 63 -10.43 -0.30 5.01
CA SER A 63 -9.77 -1.43 5.66
C SER A 63 -10.68 -2.65 5.57
N VAL A 64 -10.10 -3.79 5.20
CA VAL A 64 -10.81 -5.05 4.93
C VAL A 64 -10.14 -6.14 5.73
N GLU A 65 -10.78 -6.59 6.80
CA GLU A 65 -10.25 -7.61 7.69
C GLU A 65 -10.91 -8.97 7.43
N LYS A 66 -12.20 -8.96 7.09
CA LYS A 66 -13.03 -10.15 6.89
C LYS A 66 -13.77 -10.09 5.55
N PRO A 67 -14.23 -11.23 5.02
CA PRO A 67 -14.99 -11.27 3.77
C PRO A 67 -16.20 -10.33 3.75
N GLU A 68 -16.86 -10.11 4.90
CA GLU A 68 -18.02 -9.23 5.01
C GLU A 68 -17.68 -7.75 4.78
N ASP A 69 -16.43 -7.35 5.04
CA ASP A 69 -15.95 -5.98 4.85
C ASP A 69 -15.79 -5.63 3.36
N MET A 70 -15.81 -6.62 2.46
CA MET A 70 -15.75 -6.39 1.01
C MET A 70 -16.89 -5.49 0.52
N ASN A 71 -18.05 -5.55 1.17
CA ASN A 71 -19.20 -4.68 0.88
C ASN A 71 -18.89 -3.18 1.10
N THR A 72 -17.83 -2.85 1.84
CA THR A 72 -17.41 -1.45 2.09
C THR A 72 -16.60 -0.85 0.93
N ILE A 73 -16.18 -1.68 -0.02
CA ILE A 73 -15.35 -1.30 -1.18
C ILE A 73 -16.23 -1.10 -2.42
N GLU A 74 -17.36 -1.82 -2.51
CA GLU A 74 -18.30 -1.76 -3.62
C GLU A 74 -19.21 -0.54 -3.48
N GLY A 75 -18.79 0.56 -4.11
CA GLY A 75 -19.52 1.82 -4.27
C GLY A 75 -19.10 2.55 -5.53
#